data_AF-A0A2V8T0V1-F1
#
_entry.id   AF-A0A2V8T0V1-F1
#
_cell.length_a   1.000
_cell.length_b   1.000
_cell.length_c   1.000
_cell.angle_alpha   90.00
_cell.angle_beta   90.00
_cell.angle_gamma   90.00
#
_symmetry.space_group_name_H-M   'P 1'
#
loop_
_entity.id
_entity.type
_entity.pdbx_description
1 polymer ?
#
loop_
_entity_poly.entity_id
_entity_poly.type
_entity_poly.pdbx_seq_one_letter_code
_entity_poly.pdbx_strand_id
1 'polypeptide(L)'
;MIMEPSPTYDEKAPEDSAAHRASDRFSYQPRRGLSIPAITVLDSTGRVIEEGQRIVFRYLAQQGQGADILFGVGTTGEWNRISNNERQRLIWIETGETANINTDISKRGLQPLEAWVGVTAATRSETVANLECALEAGADAAVIA
;
A
#
# COMPACT_ATOMS: atom_id res chain seq x y z
N MET A 1 -33.92 -24.82 61.99
CA MET A 1 -34.56 -24.07 60.91
C MET A 1 -33.45 -23.33 60.20
N ILE A 2 -32.86 -23.96 59.20
CA ILE A 2 -31.67 -23.48 58.49
C ILE A 2 -32.18 -23.01 57.13
N MET A 3 -32.06 -21.70 56.86
CA MET A 3 -32.37 -21.11 55.57
C MET A 3 -31.18 -21.35 54.64
N GLU A 4 -31.39 -22.10 53.56
CA GLU A 4 -30.46 -22.12 52.43
C GLU A 4 -30.71 -20.89 51.55
N PRO A 5 -29.67 -20.16 51.13
CA PRO A 5 -29.84 -19.10 50.15
C PRO A 5 -30.03 -19.67 48.73
N SER A 6 -31.00 -19.12 48.01
CA SER A 6 -31.32 -19.43 46.61
C SER A 6 -30.14 -19.17 45.67
N PRO A 7 -29.94 -19.97 44.61
CA PRO A 7 -28.94 -19.67 43.58
C PRO A 7 -29.47 -18.57 42.66
N THR A 8 -28.78 -17.42 42.62
CA THR A 8 -28.94 -16.42 41.57
C THR A 8 -28.22 -16.90 40.32
N TYR A 9 -28.97 -17.35 39.32
CA TYR A 9 -28.46 -17.48 37.95
C TYR A 9 -28.37 -16.10 37.33
N ASP A 10 -27.16 -15.59 37.17
CA ASP A 10 -26.87 -14.43 36.33
C ASP A 10 -26.08 -14.94 35.11
N GLU A 11 -26.76 -15.64 34.21
CA GLU A 11 -26.25 -15.96 32.88
C GLU A 11 -26.31 -14.69 32.02
N LYS A 12 -25.31 -13.82 32.19
CA LYS A 12 -24.96 -12.90 31.11
C LYS A 12 -24.32 -13.71 30.00
N ALA A 13 -25.09 -13.95 28.94
CA ALA A 13 -24.59 -14.42 27.66
C ALA A 13 -23.35 -13.57 27.24
N PRO A 14 -22.30 -14.19 26.67
CA PRO A 14 -21.15 -13.43 26.21
C PRO A 14 -21.50 -12.71 24.91
N GLU A 15 -22.10 -11.51 25.03
CA GLU A 15 -22.31 -10.58 23.91
C GLU A 15 -21.01 -9.91 23.43
N ASP A 16 -19.86 -10.25 23.99
CA ASP A 16 -18.63 -9.46 23.83
C ASP A 16 -17.49 -10.15 23.06
N SER A 17 -17.81 -11.12 22.18
CA SER A 17 -16.78 -11.80 21.36
C SER A 17 -16.71 -11.34 19.90
N ALA A 18 -17.77 -10.73 19.36
CA ALA A 18 -17.80 -10.28 17.97
C ALA A 18 -17.20 -8.87 17.81
N ALA A 19 -17.43 -7.97 18.77
CA ALA A 19 -16.91 -6.60 18.75
C ALA A 19 -15.38 -6.57 18.94
N HIS A 20 -14.83 -7.40 19.84
CA HIS A 20 -13.38 -7.54 20.03
C HIS A 20 -12.67 -8.19 18.84
N ARG A 21 -13.34 -9.07 18.08
CA ARG A 21 -12.76 -9.67 16.86
C ARG A 21 -12.76 -8.72 15.65
N ALA A 22 -13.56 -7.66 15.68
CA ALA A 22 -13.60 -6.66 14.61
C ALA A 22 -12.49 -5.60 14.75
N SER A 23 -12.03 -5.30 15.98
CA SER A 23 -10.99 -4.29 16.23
C SER A 23 -9.59 -4.72 15.80
N ASP A 24 -9.33 -6.02 15.67
CA ASP A 24 -8.03 -6.56 15.23
C ASP A 24 -7.82 -6.56 13.71
N ARG A 25 -8.87 -6.30 12.90
CA ARG A 25 -8.78 -6.40 11.43
C ARG A 25 -8.14 -5.20 10.72
N PHE A 26 -7.79 -4.13 11.44
CA PHE A 26 -7.28 -2.89 10.84
C PHE A 26 -6.20 -2.20 11.67
N SER A 27 -5.31 -2.95 12.31
CA SER A 27 -4.14 -2.36 12.99
C SER A 27 -3.01 -1.95 12.03
N TYR A 28 -3.32 -1.69 10.75
CA TYR A 28 -2.34 -1.11 9.84
C TYR A 28 -2.01 0.31 10.29
N GLN A 29 -0.74 0.55 10.59
CA GLN A 29 -0.21 1.88 10.79
C GLN A 29 0.69 2.19 9.60
N PRO A 30 0.34 3.20 8.78
CA PRO A 30 1.18 3.62 7.67
C PRO A 30 2.60 3.93 8.16
N ARG A 31 3.61 3.63 7.34
CA ARG A 31 4.99 3.99 7.66
C ARG A 31 5.07 5.47 8.00
N ARG A 32 5.81 5.76 9.06
CA ARG A 32 6.24 7.12 9.37
C ARG A 32 7.54 7.40 8.65
N GLY A 33 7.77 8.65 8.30
CA GLY A 33 9.02 9.10 7.71
C GLY A 33 8.80 9.83 6.40
N LEU A 34 9.80 9.78 5.53
CA LEU A 34 9.83 10.52 4.29
C LEU A 34 9.08 9.76 3.19
N SER A 35 7.95 10.31 2.78
CA SER A 35 7.27 9.92 1.54
C SER A 35 7.81 10.72 0.37
N ILE A 36 8.30 10.02 -0.65
CA ILE A 36 8.84 10.65 -1.86
C ILE A 36 7.94 10.32 -3.05
N PRO A 37 7.28 11.33 -3.66
CA PRO A 37 6.56 11.12 -4.90
C PRO A 37 7.55 10.91 -6.06
N ALA A 38 7.40 9.82 -6.80
CA ALA A 38 8.28 9.45 -7.89
C ALA A 38 7.81 10.02 -9.23
N ILE A 39 8.78 10.42 -10.07
CA ILE A 39 8.54 10.71 -11.49
C ILE A 39 8.33 9.40 -12.27
N THR A 40 7.70 9.51 -13.44
CA THR A 40 7.57 8.39 -14.38
C THR A 40 8.55 8.55 -15.54
N VAL A 41 9.34 7.52 -15.82
CA VAL A 41 10.26 7.47 -16.95
C VAL A 41 9.54 6.90 -18.17
N LEU A 42 9.34 7.73 -19.20
CA LEU A 42 8.63 7.38 -20.42
C LEU A 42 9.57 7.42 -21.65
N ASP A 43 9.26 6.60 -22.65
CA ASP A 43 9.83 6.74 -23.99
C ASP A 43 9.12 7.84 -24.80
N SER A 44 9.60 8.10 -26.01
CA SER A 44 9.01 9.10 -26.90
C SER A 44 7.58 8.79 -27.36
N THR A 45 7.08 7.57 -27.11
CA THR A 45 5.71 7.14 -27.41
C THR A 45 4.78 7.19 -26.19
N GLY A 46 5.30 7.57 -25.03
CA GLY A 46 4.55 7.63 -23.78
C GLY A 46 4.42 6.28 -23.06
N ARG A 47 5.26 5.29 -23.40
CA ARG A 47 5.32 4.01 -22.69
C ARG A 47 6.36 4.05 -21.58
N VAL A 48 6.11 3.35 -20.48
CA VAL A 48 7.04 3.28 -19.36
C VAL A 48 8.31 2.54 -19.76
N ILE A 49 9.46 3.18 -19.56
CA ILE A 49 10.77 2.53 -19.67
C ILE A 49 11.04 1.84 -18.34
N GLU A 50 10.72 0.56 -18.26
CA GLU A 50 10.73 -0.19 -17.00
C GLU A 50 12.08 -0.20 -16.28
N GLU A 51 13.18 -0.47 -16.98
CA GLU A 51 14.50 -0.46 -16.32
C GLU A 51 14.85 0.95 -15.82
N GLY A 52 14.53 1.99 -16.59
CA GLY A 52 14.71 3.37 -16.17
C GLY A 52 13.89 3.69 -14.92
N GLN A 53 12.65 3.22 -14.86
CA GLN A 53 11.78 3.38 -13.70
C GLN A 53 12.31 2.65 -12.46
N ARG A 54 12.80 1.41 -12.62
CA ARG A 54 13.41 0.64 -11.52
C ARG A 54 14.65 1.33 -10.97
N ILE A 55 15.49 1.91 -11.83
CA ILE A 55 16.65 2.71 -11.41
C ILE A 55 16.21 3.92 -10.58
N VAL A 56 15.15 4.62 -10.99
CA VAL A 56 14.60 5.73 -10.21
C VAL A 56 14.15 5.26 -8.83
N PHE A 57 13.39 4.16 -8.72
CA PHE A 57 12.96 3.65 -7.42
C PHE A 57 14.13 3.25 -6.52
N ARG A 58 15.15 2.57 -7.06
CA ARG A 58 16.38 2.24 -6.32
C ARG A 58 17.11 3.50 -5.84
N TYR A 59 17.18 4.52 -6.68
CA TYR A 59 17.80 5.80 -6.34
C TYR A 59 17.05 6.51 -5.21
N LEU A 60 15.72 6.51 -5.23
CA LEU A 60 14.90 7.11 -4.17
C LEU A 60 15.01 6.31 -2.86
N ALA A 61 15.07 4.99 -2.93
CA ALA A 61 15.18 4.14 -1.75
C ALA A 61 16.57 4.21 -1.08
N GLN A 62 17.63 4.49 -1.84
CA GLN A 62 19.03 4.54 -1.38
C GLN A 62 19.40 3.36 -0.47
N GLN A 63 19.03 2.14 -0.87
CA GLN A 63 19.27 0.93 -0.09
C GLN A 63 18.72 1.01 1.36
N GLY A 64 17.56 1.64 1.56
CA GLY A 64 16.88 1.78 2.85
C GLY A 64 17.34 2.95 3.70
N GLN A 65 18.02 3.94 3.10
CA GLN A 65 18.44 5.19 3.76
C GLN A 65 17.75 6.42 3.15
N GLY A 66 16.98 6.23 2.07
CA GLY A 66 16.28 7.29 1.35
C GLY A 66 14.82 7.40 1.79
N ALA A 67 13.91 7.09 0.87
CA ALA A 67 12.47 7.07 1.17
C ALA A 67 12.11 5.98 2.19
N ASP A 68 11.16 6.30 3.06
CA ASP A 68 10.40 5.31 3.85
C ASP A 68 9.15 4.84 3.09
N ILE A 69 8.59 5.74 2.27
CA ILE A 69 7.44 5.48 1.39
C ILE A 69 7.81 5.93 -0.02
N LEU A 70 7.73 5.01 -0.98
CA LEU A 70 7.73 5.33 -2.39
C LEU A 70 6.29 5.60 -2.82
N PHE A 71 6.04 6.76 -3.44
CA PHE A 71 4.73 7.11 -3.96
C PHE A 71 4.76 7.33 -5.47
N GLY A 72 4.39 6.33 -6.27
CA GLY A 72 4.26 6.45 -7.72
C GLY A 72 2.83 6.64 -8.22
N VAL A 73 2.70 6.85 -9.53
CA VAL A 73 1.41 7.06 -10.23
C VAL A 73 0.62 8.28 -9.71
N GLY A 74 1.29 9.21 -9.00
CA GLY A 74 0.70 10.47 -8.55
C GLY A 74 0.85 11.60 -9.57
N THR A 75 0.51 12.83 -9.16
CA THR A 75 0.66 14.03 -10.00
C THR A 75 2.11 14.28 -10.42
N THR A 76 3.08 14.05 -9.53
CA THR A 76 4.53 14.12 -9.86
C THR A 76 4.93 13.11 -10.93
N GLY A 77 4.25 11.96 -10.98
CA GLY A 77 4.42 10.94 -12.01
C GLY A 77 3.63 11.23 -13.29
N GLU A 78 2.97 12.40 -13.40
CA GLU A 78 2.16 12.83 -14.53
C GLU A 78 1.06 11.82 -14.94
N TRP A 79 0.38 11.21 -13.96
CA TRP A 79 -0.64 10.17 -14.21
C TRP A 79 -1.66 10.56 -15.29
N ASN A 80 -2.03 11.84 -15.35
CA ASN A 80 -3.03 12.38 -16.27
C ASN A 80 -2.56 12.43 -17.74
N ARG A 81 -1.31 12.09 -18.01
CA ARG A 81 -0.71 12.04 -19.37
C ARG A 81 -0.34 10.63 -19.81
N ILE A 82 -0.57 9.64 -18.94
CA ILE A 82 -0.21 8.24 -19.16
C ILE A 82 -1.49 7.44 -19.37
N SER A 83 -1.48 6.55 -20.37
CA SER A 83 -2.63 5.66 -20.61
C SER A 83 -2.92 4.80 -19.38
N ASN A 84 -4.18 4.40 -19.18
CA ASN A 84 -4.52 3.59 -18.01
C ASN A 84 -3.74 2.25 -17.96
N ASN A 85 -3.50 1.63 -19.13
CA ASN A 85 -2.71 0.40 -19.21
C ASN A 85 -1.27 0.61 -18.75
N GLU A 86 -0.64 1.72 -19.13
CA GLU A 86 0.72 2.04 -18.67
C GLU A 86 0.74 2.45 -17.20
N ARG A 87 -0.32 3.07 -16.66
CA ARG A 87 -0.47 3.33 -15.22
C ARG A 87 -0.56 2.02 -14.43
N GLN A 88 -1.36 1.07 -14.87
CA GLN A 88 -1.46 -0.26 -14.25
C GLN A 88 -0.13 -1.02 -14.35
N ARG A 89 0.56 -0.94 -15.49
CA ARG A 89 1.91 -1.49 -15.63
C ARG A 89 2.89 -0.85 -14.64
N LEU A 90 2.82 0.46 -14.44
CA LEU A 90 3.66 1.18 -13.48
C LEU A 90 3.42 0.73 -12.04
N ILE A 91 2.16 0.46 -11.65
CA ILE A 91 1.80 -0.13 -10.35
C ILE A 91 2.58 -1.43 -10.12
N TRP A 92 2.57 -2.36 -11.08
CA TRP A 92 3.31 -3.62 -10.98
C TRP A 92 4.83 -3.44 -10.91
N ILE A 93 5.37 -2.45 -11.63
CA ILE A 93 6.81 -2.15 -11.57
C ILE A 93 7.18 -1.62 -10.19
N GLU A 94 6.39 -0.71 -9.63
CA GLU A 94 6.61 -0.10 -8.33
C GLU A 94 6.54 -1.10 -7.19
N THR A 95 5.48 -1.90 -7.09
CA THR A 95 5.33 -2.88 -6.02
C THR A 95 6.39 -3.98 -6.14
N GLY A 96 6.63 -4.47 -7.36
CA GLY A 96 7.65 -5.49 -7.61
C GLY A 96 9.07 -5.01 -7.30
N GLU A 97 9.43 -3.77 -7.68
CA GLU A 97 10.75 -3.23 -7.35
C GLU A 97 10.89 -2.93 -5.85
N THR A 98 9.84 -2.45 -5.21
CA THR A 98 9.83 -2.22 -3.75
C THR A 98 10.03 -3.54 -3.00
N ALA A 99 9.38 -4.62 -3.43
CA ALA A 99 9.59 -5.96 -2.85
C ALA A 99 11.04 -6.47 -3.03
N ASN A 100 11.65 -6.23 -4.19
CA ASN A 100 13.05 -6.57 -4.44
C ASN A 100 13.99 -5.78 -3.51
N ILE A 101 13.79 -4.47 -3.43
CA ILE A 101 14.55 -3.57 -2.55
C ILE A 101 14.41 -4.02 -1.09
N ASN A 102 13.19 -4.31 -0.65
CA ASN A 102 12.88 -4.75 0.71
C ASN A 102 13.53 -6.10 1.05
N THR A 103 13.68 -7.00 0.09
CA THR A 103 14.40 -8.26 0.28
C THR A 103 15.85 -8.01 0.68
N ASP A 104 16.53 -7.04 0.06
CA ASP A 104 17.93 -6.74 0.34
C ASP A 104 18.12 -5.90 1.61
N ILE A 105 17.21 -4.96 1.86
CA ILE A 105 17.19 -4.14 3.08
C ILE A 105 16.94 -5.01 4.32
N SER A 106 16.01 -5.96 4.23
CA SER A 106 15.69 -6.87 5.34
C SER A 106 16.88 -7.73 5.75
N LYS A 107 17.69 -8.20 4.78
CA LYS A 107 18.94 -8.95 5.07
C LYS A 107 19.95 -8.14 5.89
N ARG A 108 19.85 -6.81 5.86
CA ARG A 108 20.70 -5.88 6.61
C ARG A 108 20.09 -5.43 7.94
N GLY A 109 18.90 -5.95 8.29
CA GLY A 109 18.19 -5.58 9.52
C GLY A 109 17.59 -4.17 9.50
N LEU A 110 17.46 -3.56 8.32
CA LEU A 110 16.82 -2.25 8.14
C LEU A 110 15.31 -2.40 7.96
N GLN A 111 14.57 -1.32 8.18
CA GLN A 111 13.11 -1.31 8.00
C GLN A 111 12.73 -1.32 6.51
N PRO A 112 11.78 -2.17 6.09
CA PRO A 112 11.23 -2.16 4.73
C PRO A 112 10.49 -0.86 4.41
N LEU A 113 10.57 -0.45 3.14
CA LEU A 113 9.79 0.64 2.56
C LEU A 113 8.35 0.20 2.29
N GLU A 114 7.43 1.16 2.22
CA GLU A 114 6.09 0.97 1.67
C GLU A 114 6.00 1.45 0.22
N ALA A 115 5.22 0.75 -0.60
CA ALA A 115 4.80 1.14 -1.94
C ALA A 115 3.37 1.71 -1.90
N TRP A 116 3.24 3.02 -2.11
CA TRP A 116 1.96 3.71 -2.20
C TRP A 116 1.69 4.05 -3.65
N VAL A 117 0.54 3.64 -4.19
CA VAL A 117 0.26 3.83 -5.63
C VAL A 117 -0.94 4.74 -5.84
N GLY A 118 -0.80 5.71 -6.73
CA GLY A 118 -1.91 6.55 -7.17
C GLY A 118 -2.92 5.76 -8.01
N VAL A 119 -4.20 5.79 -7.61
CA VAL A 119 -5.28 5.09 -8.31
C VAL A 119 -6.29 6.05 -8.99
N THR A 120 -6.19 7.35 -8.73
CA THR A 120 -7.04 8.37 -9.37
C THR A 120 -7.03 8.23 -10.89
N ALA A 121 -8.22 8.30 -11.50
CA ALA A 121 -8.43 8.27 -12.94
C ALA A 121 -9.54 9.23 -13.39
N ALA A 122 -9.73 9.36 -14.70
CA ALA A 122 -10.73 10.27 -15.27
C ALA A 122 -12.17 9.78 -15.05
N THR A 123 -12.35 8.49 -14.79
CA THR A 123 -13.66 7.87 -14.55
C THR A 123 -13.64 7.01 -13.30
N ARG A 124 -14.81 6.85 -12.68
CA ARG A 124 -14.99 5.95 -11.53
C ARG A 124 -14.58 4.51 -11.87
N SER A 125 -14.94 4.02 -13.06
CA SER A 125 -14.62 2.65 -13.48
C SER A 125 -13.11 2.44 -13.61
N GLU A 126 -12.37 3.41 -14.16
CA GLU A 126 -10.92 3.33 -14.23
C GLU A 126 -10.28 3.39 -12.84
N THR A 127 -10.78 4.26 -11.94
CA THR A 127 -10.27 4.34 -10.56
C THR A 127 -10.44 3.01 -9.83
N VAL A 128 -11.60 2.36 -9.99
CA VAL A 128 -11.87 1.03 -9.42
C VAL A 128 -10.93 -0.02 -10.03
N ALA A 129 -10.75 -0.04 -11.35
CA ALA A 129 -9.84 -0.97 -12.01
C ALA A 129 -8.38 -0.77 -11.57
N ASN A 130 -7.96 0.47 -11.32
CA ASN A 130 -6.62 0.76 -10.81
C ASN A 130 -6.46 0.36 -9.34
N LEU A 131 -7.51 0.50 -8.53
CA LEU A 131 -7.53 -0.01 -7.16
C LEU A 131 -7.44 -1.54 -7.13
N GLU A 132 -8.19 -2.24 -7.97
CA GLU A 132 -8.10 -3.69 -8.11
C GLU A 132 -6.69 -4.12 -8.52
N CYS A 133 -6.11 -3.46 -9.53
CA CYS A 133 -4.72 -3.68 -9.95
C CYS A 133 -3.72 -3.43 -8.81
N ALA A 134 -3.90 -2.38 -7.99
CA ALA A 134 -3.03 -2.08 -6.85
C ALA A 134 -3.08 -3.15 -5.76
N LEU A 135 -4.28 -3.64 -5.46
CA LEU A 135 -4.49 -4.72 -4.49
C LEU A 135 -3.86 -6.03 -4.98
N GLU A 136 -4.06 -6.38 -6.25
CA GLU A 136 -3.46 -7.57 -6.88
C GLU A 136 -1.93 -7.49 -6.93
N ALA A 137 -1.39 -6.29 -7.20
CA ALA A 137 0.04 -6.05 -7.24
C ALA A 137 0.72 -6.01 -5.86
N GLY A 138 -0.07 -6.02 -4.77
CA GLY A 138 0.44 -6.00 -3.40
C GLY A 138 0.94 -4.64 -2.93
N ALA A 139 0.31 -3.54 -3.38
CA ALA A 139 0.63 -2.21 -2.86
C ALA A 139 0.24 -2.09 -1.38
N ASP A 140 1.05 -1.38 -0.59
CA ASP A 140 0.79 -1.16 0.84
C ASP A 140 -0.33 -0.13 1.05
N ALA A 141 -0.46 0.83 0.12
CA ALA A 141 -1.57 1.78 0.11
C ALA A 141 -1.96 2.21 -1.31
N ALA A 142 -3.24 2.52 -1.48
CA ALA A 142 -3.76 3.19 -2.67
C ALA A 142 -4.05 4.65 -2.33
N VAL A 143 -3.57 5.57 -3.15
CA VAL A 143 -3.77 7.02 -2.99
C VAL A 143 -4.81 7.51 -3.99
N ILE A 144 -5.86 8.13 -3.45
CA ILE A 144 -6.93 8.78 -4.22
C ILE A 144 -6.96 10.28 -3.87
N ALA A 145 -7.06 11.11 -4.90
CA ALA A 145 -7.10 12.57 -4.82
C ALA A 145 -8.12 13.11 -5.83
#